data_AF-A0AA36KAZ5-F1
#
_entry.id   AF-A0AA36KAZ5-F1
#
_cell.length_a   1.000
_cell.length_b   1.000
_cell.length_c   1.000
_cell.angle_alpha   90.00
_cell.angle_beta   90.00
_cell.angle_gamma   90.00
#
_symmetry.space_group_name_H-M   'P 1'
#
loop_
_entity.id
_entity.type
_entity.pdbx_description
1 polymer ?
#
loop_
_entity_poly.entity_id
_entity_poly.type
_entity_poly.pdbx_seq_one_letter_code
_entity_poly.pdbx_strand_id
1 'polypeptide(L)'
;MKIFAVDQNSALTRYAGQSLVIKFDDGKILEINDSQEPLAAFPEGILIWSGRAPNQDAITDLQFSQLSITPVASNGIIIAPYQEQIATAISLTLFVTDENAQLFPIKEKNVVIELKNGKTIEVLEDYAKKGLLVWGGREPISGLSIEQLKERTESLGIYPMASNVIYVFPFKLP
;
A
#
# COMPACT_ATOMS: atom_id res chain seq x y z
N MET A 1 5.66 -5.76 9.67
CA MET A 1 4.71 -4.63 9.72
C MET A 1 3.57 -4.93 10.65
N LYS A 2 2.89 -3.88 11.12
CA LYS A 2 1.57 -3.95 11.77
C LYS A 2 0.56 -3.24 10.87
N ILE A 3 -0.63 -3.80 10.75
CA ILE A 3 -1.70 -3.28 9.90
C ILE A 3 -2.81 -2.74 10.79
N PHE A 4 -3.25 -1.50 10.52
CA PHE A 4 -4.31 -0.83 11.24
C PHE A 4 -5.36 -0.30 10.27
N ALA A 5 -6.64 -0.61 10.46
CA ALA A 5 -7.70 0.10 9.77
C ALA A 5 -7.92 1.48 10.41
N VAL A 6 -8.26 2.46 9.57
CA VAL A 6 -8.59 3.82 10.00
C VAL A 6 -10.09 4.02 9.89
N ASP A 7 -10.75 4.28 11.01
CA ASP A 7 -12.19 4.58 11.01
C ASP A 7 -12.47 6.05 10.62
N GLN A 8 -13.76 6.39 10.53
CA GLN A 8 -14.24 7.74 10.22
C GLN A 8 -13.80 8.82 11.23
N ASN A 9 -13.41 8.43 12.45
CA ASN A 9 -12.91 9.32 13.50
C ASN A 9 -11.37 9.34 13.55
N SER A 10 -10.69 8.77 12.54
CA SER A 10 -9.23 8.57 12.51
C SER A 10 -8.68 7.64 13.60
N ALA A 11 -9.52 6.85 14.26
CA ALA A 11 -9.08 5.86 15.24
C ALA A 11 -8.48 4.64 14.52
N LEU A 12 -7.45 4.06 15.14
CA LEU A 12 -6.71 2.92 14.59
C LEU A 12 -7.15 1.63 15.26
N THR A 13 -7.63 0.67 14.45
CA THR A 13 -7.94 -0.69 14.91
C THR A 13 -6.93 -1.67 14.30
N ARG A 14 -6.20 -2.38 15.15
CA ARG A 14 -5.18 -3.33 14.70
C ARG A 14 -5.82 -4.60 14.12
N TYR A 15 -5.32 -5.04 12.98
CA TYR A 15 -5.62 -6.34 12.39
C TYR A 15 -4.45 -7.31 12.63
N ALA A 16 -4.78 -8.56 12.95
CA ALA A 16 -3.82 -9.65 12.96
C ALA A 16 -3.68 -10.17 11.52
N GLY A 17 -2.54 -9.92 10.88
CA GLY A 17 -2.27 -10.42 9.54
C GLY A 17 -0.84 -10.17 9.10
N GLN A 18 -0.43 -10.87 8.04
CA GLN A 18 0.95 -10.86 7.53
C GLN A 18 1.12 -10.01 6.26
N SER A 19 0.07 -9.92 5.43
CA SER A 19 0.04 -9.07 4.24
C SER A 19 -1.30 -8.35 4.11
N LEU A 20 -1.31 -7.28 3.32
CA LEU A 20 -2.53 -6.58 2.89
C LEU A 20 -2.78 -6.92 1.42
N VAL A 21 -3.94 -7.46 1.11
CA VAL A 21 -4.37 -7.80 -0.25
C VAL A 21 -5.48 -6.84 -0.67
N ILE A 22 -5.35 -6.28 -1.86
CA ILE A 22 -6.29 -5.33 -2.46
C ILE A 22 -6.87 -6.00 -3.69
N LYS A 23 -8.19 -6.23 -3.69
CA LYS A 23 -8.90 -6.75 -4.86
C LYS A 23 -9.66 -5.63 -5.55
N PHE A 24 -9.47 -5.52 -6.85
CA PHE A 24 -10.16 -4.59 -7.72
C PHE A 24 -11.42 -5.27 -8.28
N ASP A 25 -12.46 -4.49 -8.57
CA ASP A 25 -13.72 -5.01 -9.11
C ASP A 25 -13.55 -5.75 -10.46
N ASP A 26 -12.47 -5.48 -11.20
CA ASP A 26 -12.11 -6.14 -12.44
C ASP A 26 -11.35 -7.48 -12.25
N GLY A 27 -11.23 -7.93 -11.00
CA GLY A 27 -10.56 -9.18 -10.62
C GLY A 27 -9.04 -9.08 -10.44
N LYS A 28 -8.41 -7.94 -10.77
CA LYS A 28 -6.98 -7.75 -10.54
C LYS A 28 -6.70 -7.56 -9.05
N ILE A 29 -5.44 -7.78 -8.67
CA ILE A 29 -5.02 -7.80 -7.27
C ILE A 29 -3.72 -7.01 -7.10
N LEU A 30 -3.60 -6.30 -5.97
CA LEU A 30 -2.30 -5.92 -5.41
C LEU A 30 -2.09 -6.65 -4.08
N GLU A 31 -0.85 -6.99 -3.75
CA GLU A 31 -0.47 -7.47 -2.43
C GLU A 31 0.68 -6.64 -1.86
N ILE A 32 0.53 -6.22 -0.61
CA ILE A 32 1.53 -5.50 0.16
C ILE A 32 2.06 -6.41 1.25
N ASN A 33 3.37 -6.59 1.30
CA ASN A 33 4.05 -7.35 2.33
C ASN A 33 5.29 -6.62 2.84
N ASP A 34 5.77 -7.04 4.00
CA ASP A 34 7.09 -6.62 4.49
C ASP A 34 8.15 -6.95 3.45
N SER A 35 9.12 -6.05 3.27
CA SER A 35 10.36 -6.47 2.61
C SER A 35 11.10 -7.44 3.52
N GLN A 36 11.50 -8.59 2.98
CA GLN A 36 12.48 -9.42 3.65
C GLN A 36 13.81 -8.68 3.71
N GLU A 37 14.41 -8.63 4.89
CA GLU A 37 15.67 -7.93 5.09
C GLU A 37 16.85 -8.64 4.40
N PRO A 38 17.87 -7.91 3.93
CA PRO A 38 17.89 -6.48 3.64
C PRO A 38 18.16 -6.20 2.15
N LEU A 39 17.33 -5.33 1.55
CA LEU A 39 17.82 -4.45 0.50
C LEU A 39 18.67 -3.37 1.19
N ALA A 40 19.89 -3.71 1.58
CA ALA A 40 20.75 -2.92 2.48
C ALA A 40 21.03 -1.46 2.04
N ALA A 41 20.67 -1.10 0.81
CA ALA A 41 20.79 0.24 0.25
C ALA A 41 19.61 1.17 0.58
N PHE A 42 18.47 0.66 1.09
CA PHE A 42 17.27 1.47 1.32
C PHE A 42 16.84 1.46 2.79
N PRO A 43 16.21 2.54 3.28
CA PRO A 43 15.46 2.53 4.53
C PRO A 43 14.40 1.43 4.52
N GLU A 44 13.99 0.97 5.71
CA GLU A 44 12.91 -0.01 5.86
C GLU A 44 11.61 0.44 5.19
N GLY A 45 10.90 -0.50 4.57
CA GLY A 45 9.73 -0.26 3.74
C GLY A 45 8.94 -1.55 3.46
N ILE A 46 8.11 -1.48 2.42
CA ILE A 46 7.22 -2.55 1.98
C ILE A 46 7.46 -2.87 0.51
N LEU A 47 7.06 -4.06 0.10
CA LEU A 47 6.92 -4.41 -1.30
C LEU A 47 5.44 -4.32 -1.68
N ILE A 48 5.17 -3.80 -2.88
CA ILE A 48 3.83 -3.76 -3.47
C ILE A 48 3.89 -4.53 -4.78
N TRP A 49 3.17 -5.65 -4.83
CA TRP A 49 3.10 -6.57 -5.96
C TRP A 49 1.81 -6.36 -6.74
N SER A 50 1.88 -6.41 -8.07
CA SER A 50 0.73 -6.56 -8.95
C SER A 50 0.37 -8.02 -9.12
N GLY A 51 -0.36 -8.56 -8.16
CA GLY A 51 -0.75 -9.96 -8.02
C GLY A 51 -0.49 -10.42 -6.59
N ARG A 52 -0.43 -11.73 -6.37
CA ARG A 52 -0.03 -12.28 -5.07
C ARG A 52 1.49 -12.33 -4.94
N ALA A 53 2.03 -11.99 -3.78
CA ALA A 53 3.45 -12.18 -3.51
C ALA A 53 3.79 -13.67 -3.66
N PRO A 54 4.90 -14.03 -4.33
CA PRO A 54 5.26 -15.43 -4.54
C PRO A 54 5.51 -16.12 -3.20
N ASN A 55 4.79 -17.22 -2.95
CA ASN A 55 5.09 -18.15 -1.87
C ASN A 55 5.93 -19.31 -2.42
N GLN A 56 6.91 -19.81 -1.64
CA GLN A 56 7.88 -20.81 -2.09
C GLN A 56 7.23 -22.13 -2.56
N ASP A 57 6.01 -22.43 -2.09
CA ASP A 57 5.35 -23.72 -2.31
C ASP A 57 4.27 -23.75 -3.41
N ALA A 58 3.93 -22.61 -4.04
CA ALA A 58 2.84 -22.57 -5.01
C ALA A 58 3.07 -21.53 -6.12
N ILE A 59 4.03 -21.81 -7.00
CA ILE A 59 4.13 -21.13 -8.29
C ILE A 59 3.34 -21.95 -9.32
N THR A 60 2.01 -21.90 -9.27
CA THR A 60 1.18 -22.60 -10.27
C THR A 60 0.17 -21.71 -10.98
N ASP A 61 -0.14 -20.52 -10.46
CA ASP A 61 -0.99 -19.52 -11.13
C ASP A 61 -0.53 -18.10 -10.83
N LEU A 62 0.51 -17.64 -11.54
CA LEU A 62 1.00 -16.27 -11.43
C LEU A 62 0.23 -15.34 -12.38
N GLN A 63 -0.97 -14.93 -11.98
CA GLN A 63 -1.62 -13.78 -12.62
C GLN A 63 -0.95 -12.49 -12.16
N PHE A 64 0.08 -12.09 -12.90
CA PHE A 64 0.75 -10.80 -12.73
C PHE A 64 0.43 -9.85 -13.88
N SER A 65 0.38 -8.56 -13.58
CA SER A 65 0.36 -7.49 -14.58
C SER A 65 1.46 -6.48 -14.27
N GLN A 66 1.77 -5.62 -15.24
CA GLN A 66 2.66 -4.49 -14.98
C GLN A 66 2.00 -3.56 -13.93
N LEU A 67 2.79 -2.81 -13.18
CA LEU A 67 2.29 -1.75 -12.31
C LEU A 67 2.20 -0.43 -13.09
N SER A 68 1.08 0.27 -12.93
CA SER A 68 0.97 1.70 -13.24
C SER A 68 1.19 2.50 -11.97
N ILE A 69 2.07 3.49 -12.04
CA ILE A 69 2.42 4.37 -10.91
C ILE A 69 2.22 5.81 -11.37
N THR A 70 1.28 6.50 -10.72
CA THR A 70 0.98 7.91 -11.01
C THR A 70 1.33 8.76 -9.80
N PRO A 71 2.34 9.63 -9.88
CA PRO A 71 2.61 10.60 -8.81
C PRO A 71 1.44 11.55 -8.63
N VAL A 72 1.05 11.82 -7.39
CA VAL A 72 -0.02 12.79 -7.06
C VAL A 72 0.46 13.91 -6.14
N ALA A 73 1.56 13.69 -5.42
CA ALA A 73 2.22 14.68 -4.55
C ALA A 73 3.67 14.26 -4.28
N SER A 74 4.43 15.10 -3.56
CA SER A 74 5.79 14.76 -3.13
C SER A 74 5.88 13.55 -2.18
N ASN A 75 4.77 13.22 -1.52
CA ASN A 75 4.66 12.10 -0.58
C ASN A 75 3.60 11.07 -0.98
N GLY A 76 3.05 11.16 -2.19
CA GLY A 76 1.88 10.36 -2.58
C GLY A 76 1.91 9.85 -4.01
N ILE A 77 1.49 8.61 -4.19
CA ILE A 77 1.32 7.96 -5.49
C ILE A 77 0.00 7.21 -5.55
N ILE A 78 -0.55 7.07 -6.75
CA ILE A 78 -1.58 6.08 -7.06
C ILE A 78 -0.89 4.88 -7.72
N ILE A 79 -1.20 3.68 -7.25
CA ILE A 79 -0.73 2.41 -7.81
C ILE A 79 -1.94 1.61 -8.27
N ALA A 80 -1.85 1.07 -9.48
CA ALA A 80 -2.83 0.12 -9.98
C ALA A 80 -2.16 -0.95 -10.85
N PRO A 81 -2.72 -2.17 -10.93
CA PRO A 81 -2.45 -3.09 -12.03
C PRO A 81 -2.66 -2.38 -13.38
N TYR A 82 -1.69 -2.49 -14.30
CA TYR A 82 -1.71 -1.80 -15.59
C TYR A 82 -2.92 -2.24 -16.43
N GLN A 83 -3.47 -1.27 -17.15
CA GLN A 83 -4.55 -1.46 -18.11
C GLN A 83 -4.23 -0.67 -19.38
N GLU A 84 -4.41 -1.27 -20.56
CA GLU A 84 -4.18 -0.61 -21.84
C GLU A 84 -5.18 0.53 -22.12
N GLN A 85 -6.39 0.41 -21.57
CA GLN A 85 -7.46 1.41 -21.72
C GLN A 85 -7.48 2.31 -20.48
N ILE A 86 -7.73 3.61 -20.68
CA ILE A 86 -7.89 4.56 -19.56
C ILE A 86 -9.03 4.05 -18.68
N ALA A 87 -8.67 3.67 -17.45
CA ALA A 87 -9.59 3.03 -16.53
C ALA A 87 -10.84 3.90 -16.29
N THR A 88 -12.02 3.30 -16.46
CA THR A 88 -13.22 3.70 -15.75
C THR A 88 -12.95 3.64 -14.24
N ALA A 89 -13.73 4.37 -13.43
CA ALA A 89 -13.65 4.26 -11.98
C ALA A 89 -13.75 2.78 -11.53
N ILE A 90 -12.73 2.27 -10.83
CA ILE A 90 -12.67 0.89 -10.32
C ILE A 90 -12.66 0.95 -8.79
N SER A 91 -13.62 0.29 -8.14
CA SER A 91 -13.60 0.19 -6.69
C SER A 91 -12.66 -0.93 -6.26
N LEU A 92 -12.20 -0.82 -5.01
CA LEU A 92 -11.38 -1.83 -4.36
C LEU A 92 -11.97 -2.31 -3.04
N THR A 93 -11.58 -3.52 -2.66
CA THR A 93 -11.81 -4.11 -1.33
C THR A 93 -10.47 -4.52 -0.73
N LEU A 94 -10.28 -4.22 0.55
CA LEU A 94 -9.06 -4.51 1.30
C LEU A 94 -9.24 -5.79 2.15
N PHE A 95 -8.18 -6.58 2.25
CA PHE A 95 -8.13 -7.81 3.04
C PHE A 95 -6.80 -7.91 3.77
N VAL A 96 -6.80 -8.46 4.98
CA VAL A 96 -5.57 -8.99 5.60
C VAL A 96 -5.47 -10.50 5.36
N THR A 97 -4.25 -11.01 5.23
CA THR A 97 -3.98 -12.44 5.22
C THR A 97 -3.58 -12.94 6.60
N ASP A 98 -4.05 -14.12 6.98
CA ASP A 98 -3.49 -14.86 8.10
C ASP A 98 -2.27 -15.71 7.69
N GLU A 99 -1.77 -16.53 8.61
CA GLU A 99 -0.66 -17.45 8.38
C GLU A 99 -0.95 -18.56 7.36
N ASN A 100 -2.22 -18.84 7.08
CA ASN A 100 -2.66 -19.81 6.09
C ASN A 100 -3.01 -19.16 4.75
N ALA A 101 -2.64 -17.88 4.56
CA ALA A 101 -2.98 -17.05 3.41
C ALA A 101 -4.50 -16.89 3.16
N GLN A 102 -5.33 -17.14 4.18
CA GLN A 102 -6.76 -16.89 4.13
C GLN A 102 -7.03 -15.39 4.20
N LEU A 103 -7.99 -14.93 3.38
CA LEU A 103 -8.33 -13.51 3.27
C LEU A 103 -9.46 -13.13 4.23
N PHE A 104 -9.19 -12.13 5.07
CA PHE A 104 -10.18 -11.52 5.96
C PHE A 104 -10.45 -10.08 5.54
N PRO A 105 -11.70 -9.72 5.21
CA PRO A 105 -12.01 -8.38 4.72
C PRO A 105 -11.81 -7.32 5.79
N ILE A 106 -11.27 -6.17 5.38
CA ILE A 106 -11.25 -4.93 6.16
C ILE A 106 -12.44 -4.09 5.70
N LYS A 107 -13.27 -3.66 6.64
CA LYS A 107 -14.48 -2.89 6.32
C LYS A 107 -14.14 -1.48 5.86
N GLU A 108 -13.13 -0.89 6.49
CA GLU A 108 -12.58 0.41 6.18
C GLU A 108 -11.77 0.34 4.88
N LYS A 109 -11.84 1.40 4.08
CA LYS A 109 -11.05 1.55 2.84
C LYS A 109 -9.76 2.34 3.04
N ASN A 110 -9.35 2.52 4.29
CA ASN A 110 -8.13 3.23 4.67
C ASN A 110 -7.38 2.39 5.70
N VAL A 111 -6.11 2.14 5.44
CA VAL A 111 -5.22 1.31 6.25
C VAL A 111 -3.90 2.03 6.47
N VAL A 112 -3.42 2.02 7.71
CA VAL A 112 -2.07 2.42 8.09
C VAL A 112 -1.22 1.19 8.32
N ILE A 113 -0.05 1.17 7.70
CA ILE A 113 0.98 0.16 7.88
C ILE A 113 2.09 0.78 8.71
N GLU A 114 2.36 0.22 9.88
CA GLU A 114 3.50 0.61 10.73
C GLU A 114 4.67 -0.36 10.48
N LEU A 115 5.83 0.21 10.15
CA LEU A 115 7.08 -0.49 9.93
C LEU A 115 7.79 -0.77 11.27
N LYS A 116 8.80 -1.65 11.30
CA LYS A 116 9.52 -1.98 12.54
C LYS A 116 10.25 -0.78 13.11
N ASN A 117 10.71 0.15 12.27
CA ASN A 117 11.32 1.42 12.66
C ASN A 117 10.31 2.48 13.17
N GLY A 118 9.02 2.14 13.26
CA GLY A 118 7.96 3.03 13.75
C GLY A 118 7.44 4.05 12.74
N LYS A 119 8.02 4.13 11.53
CA LYS A 119 7.47 4.94 10.44
C LYS A 119 6.20 4.30 9.88
N THR A 120 5.41 5.09 9.18
CA THR A 120 4.12 4.65 8.65
C THR A 120 3.99 4.87 7.14
N ILE A 121 3.15 4.05 6.52
CA ILE A 121 2.63 4.22 5.17
C ILE A 121 1.11 4.09 5.27
N GLU A 122 0.36 5.06 4.75
CA GLU A 122 -1.11 4.99 4.70
C GLU A 122 -1.56 4.66 3.28
N VAL A 123 -2.48 3.72 3.14
CA VAL A 123 -3.05 3.29 1.87
C VAL A 123 -4.56 3.35 1.89
N LEU A 124 -5.15 3.83 0.81
CA LEU A 124 -6.60 3.98 0.69
C LEU A 124 -7.07 3.92 -0.76
N GLU A 125 -8.37 3.72 -0.97
CA GLU A 125 -8.99 3.88 -2.28
C GLU A 125 -8.80 5.33 -2.79
N ASP A 126 -8.29 5.48 -4.01
CA ASP A 126 -8.19 6.80 -4.64
C ASP A 126 -9.58 7.45 -4.80
N TYR A 127 -9.65 8.76 -4.58
CA TYR A 127 -10.89 9.54 -4.65
C TYR A 127 -11.57 9.49 -6.02
N ALA A 128 -10.78 9.42 -7.09
CA ALA A 128 -11.27 9.26 -8.46
C ALA A 128 -11.36 7.78 -8.87
N LYS A 129 -11.14 6.85 -7.93
CA LYS A 129 -11.19 5.40 -8.12
C LYS A 129 -10.26 4.91 -9.24
N LYS A 130 -9.07 5.50 -9.32
CA LYS A 130 -8.05 5.12 -10.31
C LYS A 130 -7.08 4.05 -9.83
N GLY A 131 -7.10 3.71 -8.55
CA GLY A 131 -6.16 2.79 -7.96
C GLY A 131 -6.13 2.82 -6.43
N LEU A 132 -5.07 2.25 -5.88
CA LEU A 132 -4.69 2.38 -4.49
C LEU A 132 -3.81 3.63 -4.32
N LEU A 133 -4.29 4.59 -3.55
CA LEU A 133 -3.51 5.74 -3.12
C LEU A 133 -2.57 5.32 -1.98
N VAL A 134 -1.30 5.70 -2.06
CA VAL A 134 -0.24 5.34 -1.11
C VAL A 134 0.49 6.60 -0.68
N TRP A 135 0.56 6.84 0.63
CA TRP A 135 1.18 8.00 1.25
C TRP A 135 2.37 7.62 2.13
N GLY A 136 3.44 8.43 2.07
CA GLY A 136 4.49 8.41 3.08
C GLY A 136 4.00 9.03 4.38
N GLY A 137 4.10 8.29 5.48
CA GLY A 137 3.45 8.65 6.73
C GLY A 137 1.94 8.45 6.61
N ARG A 138 1.20 9.49 6.96
CA ARG A 138 -0.26 9.54 6.85
C ARG A 138 -0.68 10.53 5.75
N GLU A 139 -1.88 10.35 5.22
CA GLU A 139 -2.50 11.28 4.28
C GLU A 139 -2.57 12.71 4.85
N PRO A 140 -2.20 13.74 4.07
CA PRO A 140 -2.40 15.12 4.47
C PRO A 140 -3.89 15.50 4.49
N ILE A 141 -4.43 15.80 5.68
CA ILE A 141 -5.85 16.16 5.86
C ILE A 141 -5.99 17.69 5.95
N SER A 142 -6.99 18.24 5.27
CA SER A 142 -7.31 19.67 5.34
C SER A 142 -7.71 20.12 6.76
N GLY A 143 -7.32 21.34 7.14
CA GLY A 143 -7.68 21.92 8.44
C GLY A 143 -6.66 21.72 9.56
N LEU A 144 -5.59 20.96 9.31
CA LEU A 144 -4.43 20.87 10.19
C LEU A 144 -3.46 22.04 9.96
N SER A 145 -2.70 22.41 10.99
CA SER A 145 -1.60 23.37 10.86
C SER A 145 -0.44 22.78 10.04
N ILE A 146 0.47 23.63 9.57
CA ILE A 146 1.66 23.18 8.82
C ILE A 146 2.53 22.26 9.70
N GLU A 147 2.66 22.56 10.99
CA GLU A 147 3.41 21.77 11.95
C GLU A 147 2.78 20.39 12.12
N GLN A 148 1.46 20.33 12.29
CA GLN A 148 0.73 19.07 12.39
C GLN A 148 0.85 18.25 11.10
N LEU A 149 0.80 18.88 9.92
CA LEU A 149 1.01 18.22 8.63
C LEU A 149 2.45 17.67 8.51
N LYS A 150 3.47 18.39 8.97
CA LYS A 150 4.87 17.94 8.97
C LYS A 150 5.14 16.77 9.93
N GLU A 151 4.42 16.71 11.04
CA GLU A 151 4.50 15.58 11.98
C GLU A 151 3.80 14.33 11.43
N ARG A 152 2.67 14.55 10.75
CA ARG A 152 1.79 13.51 10.21
C ARG A 152 2.34 12.86 8.93
N THR A 153 3.01 13.64 8.07
CA THR A 153 3.45 13.20 6.75
C THR A 153 4.94 12.86 6.70
N GLU A 154 5.32 11.97 5.80
CA GLU A 154 6.70 11.69 5.43
C GLU A 154 6.85 11.73 3.91
N SER A 155 8.06 11.99 3.39
CA SER A 155 8.32 11.80 1.96
C SER A 155 8.21 10.32 1.60
N LEU A 156 7.89 10.02 0.34
CA LEU A 156 7.71 8.65 -0.14
C LEU A 156 8.82 8.28 -1.12
N GLY A 157 9.66 7.33 -0.74
CA GLY A 157 10.69 6.75 -1.58
C GLY A 157 10.11 5.59 -2.37
N ILE A 158 10.45 5.53 -3.66
CA ILE A 158 9.95 4.50 -4.58
C ILE A 158 11.15 3.93 -5.32
N TYR A 159 11.31 2.62 -5.26
CA TYR A 159 12.33 1.89 -5.97
C TYR A 159 11.70 0.78 -6.81
N PRO A 160 11.63 0.92 -8.15
CA PRO A 160 11.14 -0.14 -9.02
C PRO A 160 12.02 -1.39 -8.92
N MET A 161 11.42 -2.53 -8.58
CA MET A 161 12.13 -3.80 -8.43
C MET A 161 11.99 -4.66 -9.69
N ALA A 162 10.80 -4.71 -10.27
CA ALA A 162 10.48 -5.35 -11.54
C ALA A 162 9.22 -4.70 -12.15
N SER A 163 8.75 -5.19 -13.30
CA SER A 163 7.56 -4.62 -13.95
C SER A 163 6.28 -4.75 -13.12
N ASN A 164 6.20 -5.76 -12.24
CA ASN A 164 5.05 -6.07 -11.40
C ASN A 164 5.30 -5.85 -9.90
N VAL A 165 6.45 -5.31 -9.51
CA VAL A 165 6.75 -5.07 -8.08
C VAL A 165 7.59 -3.81 -7.88
N ILE A 166 7.22 -3.06 -6.85
CA ILE A 166 8.01 -1.92 -6.36
C ILE A 166 8.29 -2.06 -4.88
N TYR A 167 9.39 -1.44 -4.46
CA TYR A 167 9.72 -1.21 -3.06
C TYR A 167 9.37 0.23 -2.69
N VAL A 168 8.69 0.42 -1.57
CA VAL A 168 8.21 1.73 -1.11
C VAL A 168 8.61 1.93 0.34
N PHE A 169 9.18 3.10 0.66
CA PHE A 169 9.64 3.41 2.01
C PHE A 169 9.37 4.88 2.38
N PRO A 170 8.90 5.16 3.59
CA PRO A 170 8.76 6.52 4.09
C PRO A 170 10.13 7.05 4.54
N PHE A 171 10.40 8.33 4.28
CA PHE A 171 11.61 8.99 4.76
C PHE A 171 11.37 10.47 5.06
N LYS A 172 12.23 11.04 5.89
CA LYS A 172 12.32 12.50 6.05
C LYS A 172 13.58 12.98 5.35
N LEU A 173 13.44 14.02 4.55
CA LEU A 173 14.61 14.76 4.08
C LEU A 173 15.25 15.44 5.31
N PRO A 174 16.58 15.35 5.45
CA PRO A 174 17.31 16.00 6.54
C PRO A 174 17.23 17.53 6.47
#